data_AF-A0A0J1IT21-F1
#
_entry.id   AF-A0A0J1IT21-F1
#
_cell.length_a   1.000
_cell.length_b   1.000
_cell.length_c   1.000
_cell.angle_alpha   90.00
_cell.angle_beta   90.00
_cell.angle_gamma   90.00
#
_symmetry.space_group_name_H-M   'P 1'
#
loop_
_entity.id
_entity.type
_entity.pdbx_description
1 polymer ?
#
loop_
_entity_poly.entity_id
_entity_poly.type
_entity_poly.pdbx_seq_one_letter_code
_entity_poly.pdbx_strand_id
1 'polypeptide(L)'
;MEQHFLVFKEVAETKNITLSAKKLHMSQPSISLQIQNLENQYGARFFDRTNKGVTLTKEGEIFYTHVRSVLDILMNAKEQISALSKGRRGLIYLGATLTIGEYILPNILAYLL
;
A
#
# COMPACT_ATOMS: atom_id res chain seq x y z
N MET A 1 -10.73 9.87 -1.36
CA MET A 1 -10.26 9.26 -2.62
C MET A 1 -9.37 8.04 -2.32
N GLU A 2 -8.29 8.18 -1.53
CA GLU A 2 -7.38 7.07 -1.17
C GLU A 2 -8.09 5.85 -0.54
N GLN A 3 -9.03 6.07 0.39
CA GLN A 3 -9.73 4.97 1.07
C GLN A 3 -10.50 4.06 0.11
N HIS A 4 -11.07 4.61 -0.96
CA HIS A 4 -11.83 3.83 -1.94
C HIS A 4 -10.90 2.93 -2.76
N PHE A 5 -9.69 3.41 -3.06
CA PHE A 5 -8.65 2.63 -3.75
C PHE A 5 -8.07 1.53 -2.87
N LEU A 6 -7.88 1.78 -1.57
CA LEU A 6 -7.49 0.75 -0.61
C LEU A 6 -8.55 -0.35 -0.50
N VAL A 7 -9.83 0.04 -0.43
CA VAL A 7 -10.96 -0.90 -0.36
C VAL A 7 -11.04 -1.72 -1.65
N PHE A 8 -10.94 -1.08 -2.80
CA PHE A 8 -10.89 -1.76 -4.10
C PHE A 8 -9.75 -2.78 -4.17
N LYS A 9 -8.51 -2.33 -3.87
CA LYS A 9 -7.31 -3.17 -3.88
C LYS A 9 -7.48 -4.38 -2.96
N GLU A 10 -7.96 -4.16 -1.73
CA GLU A 10 -8.11 -5.24 -0.76
C GLU A 10 -9.16 -6.27 -1.22
N VAL A 11 -10.27 -5.84 -1.83
CA VAL A 11 -11.28 -6.78 -2.37
C VAL A 11 -10.72 -7.58 -3.56
N ALA A 12 -9.91 -6.94 -4.41
CA ALA A 12 -9.23 -7.60 -5.51
C ALA A 12 -8.22 -8.66 -5.03
N GLU A 13 -7.44 -8.35 -3.99
CA GLU A 13 -6.42 -9.25 -3.43
C GLU A 13 -7.04 -10.41 -2.62
N THR A 14 -8.06 -10.16 -1.80
CA THR A 14 -8.69 -11.20 -0.97
C THR A 14 -9.69 -12.05 -1.73
N LYS A 15 -10.24 -11.52 -2.83
CA LYS A 15 -11.35 -12.14 -3.58
C LYS A 15 -12.58 -12.41 -2.70
N ASN A 16 -12.71 -11.69 -1.58
CA ASN A 16 -13.75 -11.91 -0.58
C ASN A 16 -14.09 -10.61 0.19
N ILE A 17 -15.28 -10.06 -0.05
CA ILE A 17 -15.74 -8.81 0.59
C ILE A 17 -15.77 -8.92 2.12
N THR A 18 -16.22 -10.05 2.67
CA THR A 18 -16.31 -10.24 4.12
C THR A 18 -14.93 -10.30 4.77
N LEU A 19 -13.96 -10.90 4.08
CA LEU A 19 -12.57 -10.93 4.54
C LEU A 19 -11.93 -9.54 4.47
N SER A 20 -12.14 -8.80 3.38
CA SER A 20 -11.68 -7.41 3.24
C SER A 20 -12.28 -6.51 4.31
N ALA A 21 -13.56 -6.68 4.64
CA ALA A 21 -14.24 -5.92 5.69
C ALA A 21 -13.56 -6.11 7.05
N LYS A 22 -13.20 -7.35 7.39
CA LYS A 22 -12.45 -7.66 8.61
C LYS A 22 -11.05 -7.02 8.62
N LYS A 23 -10.31 -7.14 7.52
CA LYS A 23 -8.94 -6.59 7.42
C LYS A 23 -8.88 -5.06 7.45
N LEU A 24 -9.87 -4.40 6.86
CA LEU A 24 -9.95 -2.94 6.84
C LEU A 24 -10.68 -2.37 8.05
N HIS A 25 -11.14 -3.22 8.98
CA HIS A 25 -11.97 -2.81 10.12
C HIS A 25 -13.22 -2.01 9.71
N MET A 26 -13.86 -2.44 8.62
CA MET A 26 -15.06 -1.83 8.04
C MET A 26 -16.23 -2.81 8.07
N SER A 27 -17.46 -2.28 7.98
CA SER A 27 -18.64 -3.13 7.77
C SER A 27 -18.69 -3.64 6.32
N GLN A 28 -19.19 -4.85 6.11
CA GLN A 28 -19.40 -5.41 4.77
C GLN A 28 -20.34 -4.54 3.89
N PRO A 29 -21.44 -3.95 4.41
CA PRO A 29 -22.23 -2.98 3.67
C PRO A 29 -21.43 -1.75 3.22
N SER A 30 -20.53 -1.22 4.06
CA SER A 30 -19.69 -0.07 3.72
C SER A 30 -18.75 -0.36 2.55
N ILE A 31 -18.10 -1.53 2.55
CA ILE A 31 -17.24 -1.96 1.42
C ILE A 31 -18.08 -2.12 0.15
N SER A 32 -19.22 -2.81 0.24
CA SER A 32 -20.07 -3.05 -0.92
C SER A 32 -20.55 -1.73 -1.55
N LEU A 33 -20.92 -0.76 -0.73
CA LEU A 33 -21.32 0.58 -1.19
C LEU A 33 -20.17 1.35 -1.82
N GLN A 34 -18.95 1.28 -1.27
CA GLN A 34 -17.79 1.93 -1.86
C GLN A 34 -17.40 1.34 -3.21
N ILE A 35 -17.47 0.02 -3.37
CA ILE A 35 -17.26 -0.64 -4.66
C ILE A 35 -18.33 -0.18 -5.66
N GLN A 36 -19.61 -0.21 -5.26
CA GLN A 36 -20.71 0.22 -6.13
C GLN A 36 -20.56 1.68 -6.56
N ASN A 37 -20.14 2.57 -5.65
CA ASN A 37 -19.91 3.97 -5.97
C ASN A 37 -18.75 4.15 -6.97
N LEU A 38 -17.69 3.36 -6.84
CA LEU A 38 -16.60 3.35 -7.84
C LEU A 38 -17.13 2.87 -9.18
N GLU A 39 -17.84 1.74 -9.24
CA GLU A 39 -18.40 1.21 -10.47
C GLU A 39 -19.34 2.22 -11.17
N ASN A 40 -20.19 2.90 -10.39
CA ASN A 40 -21.07 3.96 -10.89
C ASN A 40 -20.29 5.17 -11.41
N GLN A 41 -19.24 5.60 -10.70
CA GLN A 41 -18.41 6.74 -11.09
C GLN A 41 -17.70 6.51 -12.42
N TYR A 42 -17.23 5.29 -12.66
CA TYR A 42 -16.50 4.92 -13.88
C TYR A 42 -17.40 4.31 -14.97
N GLY A 43 -18.70 4.10 -14.68
CA GLY A 43 -19.64 3.49 -15.61
C GLY A 43 -19.28 2.06 -16.00
N ALA A 44 -18.56 1.33 -15.14
CA ALA A 44 -18.04 0.00 -15.42
C ALA A 44 -18.18 -0.91 -14.20
N ARG A 45 -18.43 -2.20 -14.42
CA ARG A 45 -18.32 -3.20 -13.35
C ARG A 45 -16.88 -3.63 -13.22
N PHE A 46 -16.38 -3.69 -12.00
CA PHE A 46 -15.02 -4.14 -11.70
C PHE A 46 -14.98 -5.55 -11.10
N PHE A 47 -16.10 -6.01 -10.55
CA PHE A 47 -16.18 -7.30 -9.88
C PHE A 47 -17.36 -8.16 -10.37
N ASP A 48 -17.08 -9.42 -10.66
CA ASP A 48 -18.06 -10.47 -10.81
C ASP A 48 -18.22 -11.25 -9.50
N ARG A 49 -19.47 -11.44 -9.07
CA ARG A 49 -19.80 -12.25 -7.89
C ARG A 49 -20.10 -13.67 -8.34
N THR A 50 -19.36 -14.62 -7.78
CA THR A 50 -19.53 -16.05 -8.05
C THR A 50 -19.79 -16.80 -6.74
N ASN A 51 -20.22 -18.06 -6.83
CA ASN A 51 -20.38 -18.93 -5.65
C ASN A 51 -19.05 -19.15 -4.89
N LYS A 52 -17.91 -18.83 -5.49
CA LYS A 52 -16.57 -18.97 -4.89
C LYS A 52 -16.03 -17.66 -4.30
N GLY A 53 -16.76 -16.57 -4.39
CA GLY A 53 -16.34 -15.24 -3.93
C GLY A 53 -16.42 -14.20 -5.05
N VAL A 54 -15.39 -13.36 -5.14
CA VAL A 54 -15.38 -12.20 -6.04
C VAL A 54 -14.18 -12.27 -6.97
N THR A 55 -14.38 -12.00 -8.25
CA THR A 55 -13.32 -11.97 -9.26
C THR A 55 -13.33 -10.66 -10.02
N LEU A 56 -12.16 -10.20 -10.47
CA LEU A 56 -12.09 -8.98 -11.29
C LEU A 56 -12.69 -9.25 -12.68
N THR A 57 -13.39 -8.25 -13.20
CA THR A 57 -13.73 -8.17 -14.63
C THR A 57 -12.51 -7.70 -15.43
N LYS A 58 -12.60 -7.62 -16.76
CA LYS A 58 -11.53 -7.05 -17.59
C LYS A 58 -11.27 -5.58 -17.23
N GLU A 59 -12.34 -4.82 -17.03
CA GLU A 59 -12.29 -3.42 -16.60
C GLU A 59 -11.68 -3.32 -15.19
N GLY A 60 -12.02 -4.27 -14.30
CA GLY A 60 -11.47 -4.39 -12.97
C GLY A 60 -9.96 -4.64 -12.95
N GLU A 61 -9.44 -5.50 -13.83
CA GLU A 61 -7.99 -5.77 -13.96
C GLU A 61 -7.21 -4.53 -14.42
N ILE A 62 -7.76 -3.79 -15.39
CA ILE A 62 -7.18 -2.53 -15.85
C ILE A 62 -7.16 -1.52 -14.70
N PHE A 63 -8.29 -1.35 -14.01
CA PHE A 63 -8.42 -0.42 -12.90
C PHE A 63 -7.49 -0.80 -11.73
N TYR A 64 -7.38 -2.09 -11.40
CA TYR A 64 -6.48 -2.61 -10.37
C TYR A 64 -5.01 -2.26 -10.63
N THR A 65 -4.56 -2.42 -11.87
CA THR A 65 -3.19 -2.07 -12.27
C THR A 65 -2.89 -0.60 -11.97
N HIS A 66 -3.80 0.29 -12.37
CA HIS A 66 -3.65 1.73 -12.11
C HIS A 66 -3.78 2.09 -10.63
N VAL A 67 -4.74 1.51 -9.92
CA VAL A 67 -4.94 1.72 -8.47
C VAL A 67 -3.67 1.36 -7.70
N ARG A 68 -3.03 0.23 -8.02
CA ARG A 68 -1.78 -0.17 -7.38
C ARG A 68 -0.68 0.88 -7.60
N SER A 69 -0.47 1.32 -8.84
CA SER A 69 0.53 2.35 -9.15
C SER A 69 0.25 3.68 -8.43
N VAL A 70 -1.00 4.11 -8.37
CA VAL A 70 -1.39 5.33 -7.65
C VAL A 70 -1.10 5.22 -6.15
N LEU A 71 -1.46 4.09 -5.53
CA LEU A 71 -1.19 3.86 -4.11
C LEU A 71 0.32 3.81 -3.82
N ASP A 72 1.11 3.19 -4.69
CA ASP A 72 2.58 3.16 -4.56
C ASP A 72 3.19 4.56 -4.66
N ILE A 73 2.72 5.39 -5.61
CA ILE A 73 3.14 6.79 -5.75
C ILE A 73 2.80 7.60 -4.49
N LEU A 74 1.58 7.45 -3.97
CA LEU A 74 1.13 8.16 -2.76
C LEU A 74 1.92 7.72 -1.52
N MET A 75 2.21 6.43 -1.39
CA MET A 75 3.04 5.90 -0.31
C MET A 75 4.45 6.48 -0.37
N ASN A 76 5.07 6.50 -1.56
CA ASN A 76 6.39 7.08 -1.76
C ASN A 76 6.41 8.59 -1.44
N ALA A 77 5.40 9.34 -1.90
CA ALA A 77 5.27 10.76 -1.58
C ALA A 77 5.17 10.99 -0.06
N LYS A 78 4.38 10.17 0.64
CA LYS A 78 4.26 10.22 2.11
C LYS A 78 5.58 9.93 2.80
N GLU A 79 6.34 8.95 2.33
CA GLU A 79 7.68 8.63 2.87
C GLU A 79 8.65 9.78 2.68
N GLN A 80 8.72 10.37 1.48
CA GLN A 80 9.59 11.52 1.21
C GLN A 80 9.24 12.72 2.10
N ILE A 81 7.94 13.05 2.24
CA ILE A 81 7.48 14.12 3.13
C ILE A 81 7.83 13.80 4.59
N SER A 82 7.64 12.55 5.02
CA SER A 82 7.97 12.14 6.39
C SER A 82 9.47 12.22 6.68
N ALA A 83 10.31 11.87 5.69
CA ALA A 83 11.77 11.96 5.79
C ALA A 83 12.25 13.41 5.93
N LEU A 84 11.60 14.37 5.26
CA LEU A 84 11.86 15.80 5.43
C LEU A 84 11.40 16.30 6.80
N SER A 85 10.24 15.84 7.28
CA SER A 85 9.65 16.30 8.55
C SER A 85 10.36 15.77 9.80
N LYS A 86 10.98 14.58 9.77
CA LYS A 86 11.57 13.94 10.95
C LYS A 86 13.10 14.10 11.09
N GLY A 87 13.73 14.80 10.15
CA GLY A 87 15.17 14.67 9.91
C GLY A 87 15.49 13.25 9.42
N ARG A 88 16.56 13.06 8.65
CA ARG A 88 16.95 11.73 8.16
C ARG A 88 17.20 10.77 9.34
N ARG A 89 16.19 9.97 9.71
CA ARG A 89 16.32 8.88 10.67
C ARG A 89 15.99 7.58 9.95
N GLY A 90 16.96 6.69 9.91
CA GLY A 90 16.86 5.35 9.33
C GLY A 90 17.96 4.49 9.90
N LEU A 91 17.74 3.17 9.93
CA LEU A 91 18.77 2.21 10.32
C LEU A 91 19.71 1.99 9.15
N ILE A 92 21.00 2.25 9.35
CA ILE A 92 22.05 1.94 8.37
C ILE A 92 22.80 0.71 8.90
N TYR A 93 22.89 -0.33 8.07
CA TYR A 93 23.72 -1.49 8.37
C TYR A 93 25.11 -1.28 7.76
N LEU A 94 26.14 -1.30 8.59
CA LEU A 94 27.53 -1.15 8.18
C LEU A 94 28.26 -2.48 8.36
N GLY A 95 28.79 -3.01 7.26
CA GLY A 95 29.71 -4.15 7.27
C GLY A 95 31.14 -3.65 7.14
N ALA A 96 32.03 -4.12 8.01
CA ALA A 96 33.46 -3.81 7.96
C ALA A 96 34.27 -5.05 8.33
N THR A 97 35.51 -5.11 7.83
CA THR A 97 36.50 -6.06 8.34
C THR A 97 36.92 -5.66 9.75
N LEU A 98 37.40 -6.62 10.55
CA LEU A 98 37.71 -6.42 11.98
C LEU A 98 38.56 -5.16 12.23
N THR A 99 39.65 -4.99 11.48
CA THR A 99 40.56 -3.85 11.61
C THR A 99 39.88 -2.51 11.29
N ILE A 100 39.02 -2.44 10.27
CA ILE A 100 38.31 -1.21 9.94
C ILE A 100 37.26 -0.89 11.01
N GLY A 101 36.52 -1.91 11.46
CA GLY A 101 35.47 -1.78 12.47
C GLY A 101 35.99 -1.34 13.83
N GLU A 102 37.17 -1.80 14.25
CA GLU A 102 37.75 -1.46 15.55
C GLU A 102 38.50 -0.12 15.56
N TYR A 103 39.26 0.20 14.49
CA TYR A 103 40.23 1.31 14.55
C TYR A 103 39.80 2.56 13.77
N ILE A 104 39.03 2.40 12.69
CA ILE A 104 38.71 3.50 11.77
C ILE A 104 37.27 3.96 11.95
N LEU A 105 36.34 3.02 11.97
CA LEU A 105 34.91 3.31 12.02
C LEU A 105 34.48 4.16 13.23
N PRO A 106 34.96 3.92 14.46
CA PRO A 106 34.56 4.72 15.63
C PRO A 106 34.90 6.21 15.48
N ASN A 107 36.08 6.51 14.93
CA ASN A 107 36.51 7.89 14.70
C ASN A 107 35.65 8.59 13.65
N ILE A 108 35.29 7.90 12.56
CA ILE A 108 34.42 8.47 11.52
C ILE A 108 33.00 8.68 12.06
N LEU A 109 32.46 7.71 12.80
CA LEU A 109 31.13 7.82 13.39
C LEU A 109 31.03 8.96 14.41
N ALA A 110 32.11 9.23 15.13
CA ALA A 110 32.18 10.37 16.05
C ALA A 110 32.07 11.74 15.34
N TYR A 111 32.42 11.85 14.06
CA TYR A 111 32.20 13.07 13.25
C TYR A 111 30.79 13.18 12.66
N LEU A 112 30.03 12.07 12.65
CA LEU A 112 28.68 12.00 12.07
C LEU A 112 27.57 12.16 13.13
N LEU A 113 27.92 12.10 14.41
CA LEU A 113 27.07 12.41 15.57
C LEU A 113 27.19 13.89 15.94
#